data_AF-A0A9X2SUX4-F1
#
_entry.id   AF-A0A9X2SUX4-F1
#
_cell.length_a   1.000
_cell.length_b   1.000
_cell.length_c   1.000
_cell.angle_alpha   90.00
_cell.angle_beta   90.00
_cell.angle_gamma   90.00
#
_symmetry.space_group_name_H-M   'P 1'
#
loop_
_entity.id
_entity.type
_entity.pdbx_description
1 polymer ?
#
loop_
_entity_poly.entity_id
_entity_poly.type
_entity_poly.pdbx_seq_one_letter_code
_entity_poly.pdbx_strand_id
1 'polypeptide(L)'
;MKKIIFYISAILFCLPIQAQQRFFGVIQDADGYTNVRDTSGTVIGKLLDNHVFADWDAQKNHKEWHSVEYGAETGITKTCPNGNTHTGDIHKSRIRYLADLPQLKKQPQSTDKCLVYANDTLTIKIIFQKFNPQKHAIVYDLEAGFVRSIDGCSDLTGID
;
A
#
# COMPACT_ATOMS: atom_id res chain seq x y z
N MET A 1 38.33 -10.79 -14.79
CA MET A 1 37.60 -10.08 -13.71
C MET A 1 36.87 -8.82 -14.20
N LYS A 2 37.54 -7.82 -14.81
CA LYS A 2 36.88 -6.58 -15.32
C LYS A 2 35.67 -6.81 -16.25
N LYS A 3 35.74 -7.79 -17.16
CA LYS A 3 34.64 -8.10 -18.10
C LYS A 3 33.41 -8.68 -17.39
N ILE A 4 33.60 -9.56 -16.41
CA ILE A 4 32.52 -10.18 -15.62
C ILE A 4 31.80 -9.11 -14.78
N ILE A 5 32.54 -8.19 -14.17
CA ILE A 5 31.97 -7.05 -13.42
C ILE A 5 31.14 -6.14 -14.34
N PHE A 6 31.59 -5.91 -15.57
CA PHE A 6 30.84 -5.12 -16.54
C PHE A 6 29.52 -5.80 -16.94
N TYR A 7 29.53 -7.11 -17.20
CA TYR A 7 28.30 -7.84 -17.52
C TYR A 7 27.32 -7.91 -16.35
N ILE A 8 27.81 -8.10 -15.12
CA ILE A 8 26.96 -8.07 -13.91
C ILE A 8 26.35 -6.67 -13.72
N SER A 9 27.12 -5.61 -13.93
CA SER A 9 26.63 -4.23 -13.81
C SER A 9 25.58 -3.90 -14.89
N ALA A 10 25.78 -4.38 -16.12
CA ALA A 10 24.81 -4.23 -17.20
C ALA A 10 23.51 -5.02 -16.93
N ILE A 11 23.61 -6.22 -16.38
CA ILE A 11 22.43 -7.03 -16.00
C ILE A 11 21.65 -6.36 -14.87
N LEU A 12 22.34 -5.83 -13.86
CA LEU A 12 21.69 -5.12 -12.74
C LEU A 12 21.02 -3.81 -13.18
N PHE A 13 21.54 -3.14 -14.21
CA PHE A 13 20.91 -1.94 -14.81
C PHE A 13 19.69 -2.27 -15.68
N CYS A 14 19.63 -3.48 -16.24
CA CYS A 14 18.54 -3.92 -17.11
C CYS A 14 17.38 -4.60 -16.36
N LEU A 15 17.54 -4.90 -15.06
CA LEU A 15 16.43 -5.37 -14.25
C LEU A 15 15.58 -4.15 -13.86
N PRO A 16 14.35 -4.00 -14.38
CA PRO A 16 13.46 -2.98 -13.87
C PRO A 16 13.27 -3.28 -12.38
N ILE A 17 13.74 -2.37 -11.53
CA ILE A 17 13.43 -2.37 -10.10
C ILE A 17 11.94 -2.06 -10.01
N GLN A 18 11.10 -3.08 -10.18
CA GLN A 18 9.66 -2.98 -9.97
C GLN A 18 9.39 -3.05 -8.46
N ALA A 19 9.89 -2.05 -7.74
CA ALA A 19 9.66 -1.92 -6.30
C ALA A 19 8.24 -1.43 -5.97
N GLN A 20 7.45 -1.01 -6.97
CA GLN A 20 6.01 -0.83 -6.79
C GLN A 20 5.33 -2.18 -7.03
N GLN A 21 5.27 -3.00 -6.00
CA GLN A 21 4.36 -4.13 -6.02
C GLN A 21 2.93 -3.58 -6.16
N ARG A 22 2.26 -3.95 -7.27
CA ARG A 22 0.85 -3.68 -7.49
C ARG A 22 0.08 -4.51 -6.48
N PHE A 23 -0.12 -3.99 -5.28
CA PHE A 23 -0.98 -4.61 -4.26
C PHE A 23 -2.13 -3.71 -3.87
N PHE A 24 -2.03 -2.41 -4.14
CA PHE A 24 -3.06 -1.45 -3.77
C PHE A 24 -3.70 -0.87 -5.02
N GLY A 25 -5.03 -0.84 -5.01
CA GLY A 25 -5.85 -0.24 -6.06
C GLY A 25 -6.96 0.60 -5.47
N VAL A 26 -7.52 1.45 -6.32
CA VAL A 26 -8.79 2.15 -6.07
C VAL A 26 -9.85 1.61 -7.01
N ILE A 27 -11.10 1.67 -6.56
CA ILE A 27 -12.24 1.45 -7.46
C ILE A 27 -12.29 2.56 -8.49
N GLN A 28 -12.45 2.16 -9.74
CA GLN A 28 -12.79 3.00 -10.86
C GLN A 28 -13.97 2.33 -11.58
N ASP A 29 -15.18 2.75 -11.26
CA ASP A 29 -16.41 2.25 -11.89
C ASP A 29 -17.24 3.45 -12.38
N ALA A 30 -17.79 3.34 -13.59
CA ALA A 30 -18.63 4.38 -14.18
C ALA A 30 -19.94 4.57 -13.38
N ASP A 31 -20.41 3.52 -12.72
CA ASP A 31 -21.62 3.54 -11.88
C ASP A 31 -21.34 4.11 -10.47
N GLY A 32 -20.09 4.48 -10.18
CA GLY A 32 -19.67 5.03 -8.90
C GLY A 32 -19.49 3.99 -7.78
N TYR A 33 -19.69 2.70 -8.08
CA TYR A 33 -19.42 1.60 -7.16
C TYR A 33 -19.25 0.26 -7.88
N THR A 34 -18.59 -0.70 -7.24
CA THR A 34 -18.61 -2.13 -7.63
C THR A 34 -19.24 -2.98 -6.53
N ASN A 35 -19.90 -4.07 -6.92
CA ASN A 35 -20.33 -5.10 -5.99
C ASN A 35 -19.15 -6.00 -5.64
N VAL A 36 -19.03 -6.32 -4.36
CA VAL A 36 -18.13 -7.37 -3.87
C VAL A 36 -18.93 -8.66 -3.79
N ARG A 37 -18.35 -9.75 -4.29
CA ARG A 37 -19.01 -11.06 -4.32
C ARG A 37 -18.25 -12.09 -3.51
N ASP A 38 -18.96 -13.09 -3.00
CA ASP A 38 -18.34 -14.31 -2.52
C ASP A 38 -18.02 -15.27 -3.68
N THR A 39 -17.46 -16.44 -3.36
CA THR A 39 -17.08 -17.47 -4.34
C THR A 39 -18.28 -18.10 -5.07
N SER A 40 -19.50 -17.96 -4.54
CA SER A 40 -20.74 -18.38 -5.20
C SER A 40 -21.27 -17.34 -6.19
N GLY A 41 -20.66 -16.15 -6.22
CA GLY A 41 -21.12 -15.00 -6.99
C GLY A 41 -22.19 -14.18 -6.28
N THR A 42 -22.54 -14.48 -5.03
CA THR A 42 -23.51 -13.71 -4.24
C THR A 42 -22.91 -12.37 -3.85
N VAL A 43 -23.70 -11.29 -3.96
CA VAL A 43 -23.24 -9.95 -3.55
C VAL A 43 -23.23 -9.87 -2.01
N ILE A 44 -22.05 -9.63 -1.46
CA ILE A 44 -21.80 -9.54 -0.01
C ILE A 44 -21.40 -8.14 0.46
N GLY A 45 -21.13 -7.22 -0.48
CA GLY A 45 -20.69 -5.88 -0.15
C GLY A 45 -20.66 -4.95 -1.35
N LYS A 46 -20.27 -3.70 -1.09
CA LYS A 46 -20.12 -2.64 -2.09
C LYS A 46 -18.89 -1.81 -1.79
N LEU A 47 -18.09 -1.56 -2.82
CA LEU A 47 -16.98 -0.60 -2.78
C LEU A 47 -17.33 0.60 -3.66
N LEU A 48 -17.29 1.80 -3.08
CA LEU A 48 -17.54 3.04 -3.80
C LEU A 48 -16.33 3.46 -4.64
N ASP A 49 -16.55 4.33 -5.61
CA ASP A 49 -15.48 4.95 -6.40
C ASP A 49 -14.40 5.57 -5.49
N ASN A 50 -13.14 5.44 -5.89
CA ASN A 50 -11.96 5.84 -5.11
C ASN A 50 -11.75 5.11 -3.77
N HIS A 51 -12.58 4.12 -3.41
CA HIS A 51 -12.31 3.27 -2.25
C HIS A 51 -11.03 2.47 -2.52
N VAL A 52 -10.06 2.59 -1.62
CA VAL A 52 -8.78 1.89 -1.71
C VAL A 52 -8.88 0.51 -1.05
N PHE A 53 -8.28 -0.49 -1.67
CA PHE A 53 -8.25 -1.88 -1.19
C PHE A 53 -6.90 -2.53 -1.52
N ALA A 54 -6.63 -3.68 -0.88
CA ALA A 54 -5.54 -4.57 -1.24
C ALA A 54 -6.03 -5.64 -2.21
N ASP A 55 -5.26 -5.93 -3.26
CA ASP A 55 -5.53 -6.95 -4.27
C ASP A 55 -4.50 -8.08 -4.16
N TRP A 56 -4.97 -9.23 -3.68
CA TRP A 56 -4.15 -10.42 -3.47
C TRP A 56 -3.85 -11.18 -4.78
N ASP A 57 -4.54 -10.85 -5.86
CA ASP A 57 -4.40 -11.47 -7.17
C ASP A 57 -3.78 -10.55 -8.23
N ALA A 58 -3.28 -9.37 -7.85
CA ALA A 58 -2.79 -8.35 -8.78
C ALA A 58 -1.68 -8.81 -9.75
N GLN A 59 -0.93 -9.86 -9.39
CA GLN A 59 0.10 -10.45 -10.24
C GLN A 59 -0.44 -11.55 -11.19
N LYS A 60 -1.69 -11.98 -11.01
CA LYS A 60 -2.34 -13.05 -11.77
C LYS A 60 -3.15 -12.48 -12.94
N ASN A 61 -2.44 -11.95 -13.94
CA ASN A 61 -3.04 -11.24 -15.09
C ASN A 61 -4.15 -11.99 -15.85
N HIS A 62 -4.19 -13.32 -15.77
CA HIS A 62 -5.18 -14.17 -16.44
C HIS A 62 -6.49 -14.34 -15.65
N LYS A 63 -6.53 -13.95 -14.38
CA LYS A 63 -7.74 -13.98 -13.56
C LYS A 63 -8.59 -12.75 -13.88
N GLU A 64 -9.91 -12.91 -14.01
CA GLU A 64 -10.84 -11.78 -14.23
C GLU A 64 -11.43 -11.27 -12.92
N TRP A 65 -11.60 -12.15 -11.94
CA TRP A 65 -12.13 -11.83 -10.62
C TRP A 65 -11.00 -11.88 -9.59
N HIS A 66 -10.70 -10.74 -8.99
CA HIS A 66 -9.59 -10.58 -8.06
C HIS A 66 -10.10 -10.62 -6.63
N SER A 67 -9.42 -11.40 -5.80
CA SER A 67 -9.68 -11.45 -4.36
C SER A 67 -9.06 -10.22 -3.71
N VAL A 68 -9.92 -9.43 -3.07
CA VAL A 68 -9.55 -8.15 -2.47
C VAL A 68 -9.85 -8.14 -0.99
N GLU A 69 -9.04 -7.37 -0.26
CA GLU A 69 -9.25 -7.06 1.15
C GLU A 69 -9.49 -5.56 1.32
N TYR A 70 -10.54 -5.20 2.05
CA TYR A 70 -11.02 -3.84 2.15
C TYR A 70 -11.58 -3.52 3.55
N GLY A 71 -11.59 -2.22 3.88
CA GLY A 71 -12.10 -1.68 5.13
C GLY A 71 -13.59 -1.33 5.05
N ALA A 72 -14.23 -1.22 6.21
CA ALA A 72 -15.67 -0.92 6.33
C ALA A 72 -16.04 0.55 5.99
N GLU A 73 -15.08 1.47 5.98
CA GLU A 73 -15.28 2.90 5.74
C GLU A 73 -14.24 3.42 4.73
N THR A 74 -14.57 4.51 4.01
CA THR A 74 -13.91 5.11 2.82
C THR A 74 -12.40 5.39 2.95
N GLY A 75 -11.60 4.37 3.19
CA GLY A 75 -10.17 4.49 3.43
C GLY A 75 -9.50 3.16 3.18
N ILE A 76 -8.21 3.23 2.84
CA ILE A 76 -7.31 2.09 2.98
C ILE A 76 -7.60 1.48 4.34
N THR A 77 -7.76 0.16 4.37
CA THR A 77 -7.61 -0.64 5.57
C THR A 77 -6.51 -0.01 6.43
N LYS A 78 -6.91 0.77 7.43
CA LYS A 78 -6.34 0.53 8.74
C LYS A 78 -6.50 -0.98 8.86
N THR A 79 -5.40 -1.70 8.93
CA THR A 79 -5.29 -2.77 9.91
C THR A 79 -5.94 -2.20 11.18
N CYS A 80 -7.26 -2.36 11.27
CA CYS A 80 -8.01 -1.76 12.34
C CYS A 80 -7.54 -2.50 13.59
N PRO A 81 -7.27 -1.79 14.69
CA PRO A 81 -7.05 -2.44 15.99
C PRO A 81 -8.25 -3.33 16.40
N ASN A 82 -9.37 -3.25 15.66
CA ASN A 82 -10.66 -3.86 15.94
C ASN A 82 -11.13 -4.87 14.86
N GLY A 83 -10.28 -5.32 13.93
CA GLY A 83 -10.50 -6.57 13.18
C GLY A 83 -11.57 -6.64 12.08
N ASN A 84 -12.16 -5.53 11.62
CA ASN A 84 -13.20 -5.57 10.56
C ASN A 84 -12.62 -5.41 9.15
N THR A 85 -11.65 -6.24 8.77
CA THR A 85 -11.28 -6.38 7.35
C THR A 85 -12.26 -7.33 6.68
N HIS A 86 -12.73 -6.93 5.50
CA HIS A 86 -13.62 -7.75 4.69
C HIS A 86 -12.86 -8.28 3.49
N THR A 87 -13.22 -9.48 3.04
CA THR A 87 -12.68 -10.06 1.82
C THR A 87 -13.80 -10.41 0.86
N GLY A 88 -13.45 -10.46 -0.42
CA GLY A 88 -14.35 -10.89 -1.48
C GLY A 88 -13.77 -10.62 -2.85
N ASP A 89 -14.52 -10.95 -3.89
CA ASP A 89 -14.07 -10.86 -5.26
C ASP A 89 -14.71 -9.66 -5.98
N ILE A 90 -13.89 -8.93 -6.72
CA ILE A 90 -14.33 -7.88 -7.67
C ILE A 90 -13.75 -8.15 -9.05
N HIS A 91 -14.40 -7.64 -10.09
CA HIS A 91 -13.87 -7.78 -11.45
C HIS A 91 -12.68 -6.85 -11.67
N LYS A 92 -11.59 -7.34 -12.28
CA LYS A 92 -10.33 -6.59 -12.45
C LYS A 92 -10.49 -5.29 -13.24
N SER A 93 -11.49 -5.23 -14.13
CA SER A 93 -11.79 -4.02 -14.90
C SER A 93 -12.29 -2.85 -14.04
N ARG A 94 -12.53 -3.06 -12.74
CA ARG A 94 -12.91 -2.02 -11.77
C ARG A 94 -11.72 -1.49 -10.99
N ILE A 95 -10.53 -2.02 -11.24
CA ILE A 95 -9.33 -1.75 -10.47
C ILE A 95 -8.48 -0.75 -11.23
N ARG A 96 -8.16 0.37 -10.57
CA ARG A 96 -7.07 1.25 -10.97
C ARG A 96 -5.96 1.16 -9.93
N TYR A 97 -4.82 0.59 -10.30
CA TYR A 97 -3.72 0.42 -9.35
C TYR A 97 -3.07 1.77 -8.99
N LEU A 98 -2.67 1.90 -7.71
CA LEU A 98 -2.00 3.12 -7.22
C LEU A 98 -0.67 3.37 -7.93
N ALA A 99 0.04 2.31 -8.34
CA ALA A 99 1.27 2.40 -9.11
C ALA A 99 1.08 3.07 -10.48
N ASP A 100 -0.11 2.97 -11.06
CA ASP A 100 -0.45 3.55 -12.37
C ASP A 100 -1.02 4.98 -12.23
N LEU A 101 -1.17 5.49 -11.00
CA LEU A 101 -1.58 6.87 -10.77
C LEU A 101 -0.43 7.86 -11.06
N PRO A 102 -0.75 9.08 -11.51
CA PRO A 102 0.24 10.14 -11.64
C PRO A 102 0.98 10.36 -10.31
N GLN A 103 2.30 10.16 -10.33
CA GLN A 103 3.12 10.34 -9.15
C GLN A 103 3.31 11.83 -8.85
N LEU A 104 3.22 12.20 -7.57
CA LEU A 104 3.55 13.57 -7.16
C LEU A 104 5.02 13.85 -7.43
N LYS A 105 5.32 15.07 -7.88
CA LYS A 105 6.70 15.48 -8.16
C LYS A 105 7.36 15.97 -6.87
N LYS A 106 8.58 15.48 -6.63
CA LYS A 106 9.45 15.98 -5.57
C LYS A 106 9.77 17.46 -5.84
N GLN A 107 9.56 18.29 -4.84
CA GLN A 107 9.77 19.73 -4.93
C GLN A 107 11.23 20.11 -4.65
N PRO A 108 11.75 21.19 -5.27
CA PRO A 108 13.15 21.62 -5.11
C PRO A 108 13.56 21.91 -3.66
N GLN A 109 12.61 22.30 -2.81
CA GLN A 109 12.82 22.59 -1.39
C GLN A 109 13.00 21.35 -0.50
N SER A 110 12.98 20.16 -1.08
CA SER A 110 13.22 18.92 -0.33
C SER A 110 14.67 18.82 0.14
N THR A 111 14.86 18.29 1.35
CA THR A 111 16.15 18.03 2.00
C THR A 111 16.18 16.61 2.56
N ASP A 112 17.33 16.17 3.06
CA ASP A 112 17.49 14.85 3.71
C ASP A 112 16.62 14.68 4.96
N LYS A 113 16.18 15.79 5.58
CA LYS A 113 15.31 15.78 6.77
C LYS A 113 13.86 16.09 6.45
N CYS A 114 13.56 16.49 5.22
CA CYS A 114 12.21 16.86 4.84
C CYS A 114 12.00 16.67 3.34
N LEU A 115 11.17 15.71 2.96
CA LEU A 115 10.75 15.52 1.58
C LEU A 115 9.42 16.24 1.35
N VAL A 116 9.35 17.03 0.28
CA VAL A 116 8.12 17.69 -0.13
C VAL A 116 7.73 17.21 -1.52
N TYR A 117 6.50 16.75 -1.67
CA TYR A 117 5.89 16.34 -2.93
C TYR A 117 4.63 17.19 -3.14
N ALA A 118 4.45 17.76 -4.33
CA ALA A 118 3.30 18.63 -4.59
C ALA A 118 2.88 18.67 -6.05
N ASN A 119 1.63 19.09 -6.27
CA ASN A 119 1.04 19.53 -7.53
C ASN A 119 0.06 20.70 -7.23
N ASP A 120 -0.81 21.04 -8.17
CA ASP A 120 -1.74 22.17 -8.05
C ASP A 120 -2.86 21.94 -7.01
N THR A 121 -3.07 20.70 -6.54
CA THR A 121 -4.20 20.33 -5.67
C THR A 121 -3.78 19.81 -4.29
N LEU A 122 -2.59 19.24 -4.17
CA LEU A 122 -2.12 18.55 -2.97
C LEU A 122 -0.63 18.86 -2.70
N THR A 123 -0.30 19.02 -1.43
CA THR A 123 1.08 19.06 -0.94
C THR A 123 1.25 18.03 0.19
N ILE A 124 2.20 17.12 0.02
CA ILE A 124 2.61 16.15 1.03
C ILE A 124 4.01 16.53 1.53
N LYS A 125 4.15 16.61 2.85
CA LYS A 125 5.41 16.90 3.53
C LYS A 125 5.75 15.77 4.50
N ILE A 126 6.86 15.08 4.24
CA ILE A 126 7.40 14.01 5.07
C ILE A 126 8.59 14.57 5.81
N ILE A 127 8.55 14.58 7.14
CA ILE A 127 9.63 15.11 7.98
C ILE A 127 10.30 13.94 8.70
N PHE A 128 11.62 13.85 8.58
CA PHE A 128 12.41 12.84 9.24
C PHE A 128 12.99 13.42 10.53
N GLN A 129 12.79 12.69 11.62
CA GLN A 129 13.37 12.99 12.92
C GLN A 129 14.05 11.75 13.49
N LYS A 130 15.09 11.95 14.29
CA LYS A 130 15.67 10.84 15.05
C LYS A 130 14.64 10.37 16.08
N PHE A 131 14.35 9.07 16.07
CA PHE A 131 13.56 8.47 17.13
C PHE A 131 14.35 8.49 18.45
N ASN A 132 13.73 8.98 19.53
CA ASN A 132 14.32 8.98 20.86
C ASN A 132 13.58 7.98 21.76
N PRO A 133 14.06 6.75 21.92
CA PRO A 133 13.33 5.71 22.65
C PRO A 133 13.07 6.08 24.12
N GLN A 134 13.87 6.95 24.72
CA GLN A 134 13.69 7.36 26.13
C GLN A 134 12.45 8.26 26.33
N LYS A 135 11.90 8.83 25.26
CA LYS A 135 10.71 9.68 25.32
C LYS A 135 9.40 8.93 25.08
N HIS A 136 9.48 7.63 24.83
CA HIS A 136 8.33 6.83 24.40
C HIS A 136 8.18 5.59 25.29
N ALA A 137 6.93 5.17 25.50
CA ALA A 137 6.62 3.92 26.17
C ALA A 137 6.63 2.80 25.11
N ILE A 138 7.75 2.08 25.03
CA ILE A 138 7.93 0.98 24.09
C ILE A 138 7.59 -0.34 24.80
N VAL A 139 6.59 -1.05 24.29
CA VAL A 139 6.22 -2.39 24.77
C VAL A 139 6.73 -3.39 23.76
N TYR A 140 7.49 -4.37 24.22
CA TYR A 140 7.99 -5.47 23.42
C TYR A 140 7.09 -6.69 23.59
N ASP A 141 6.99 -7.50 22.54
CA ASP A 141 6.56 -8.88 22.66
C ASP A 141 7.69 -9.70 23.29
N LEU A 142 7.43 -10.32 24.44
CA LEU A 142 8.46 -11.02 25.22
C LEU A 142 8.85 -12.37 24.60
N GLU A 143 8.04 -12.95 23.74
CA GLU A 143 8.31 -14.24 23.09
C GLU A 143 9.07 -14.03 21.78
N ALA A 144 8.67 -13.04 20.99
CA ALA A 144 9.22 -12.79 19.67
C ALA A 144 10.32 -11.71 19.64
N GLY A 145 10.41 -10.87 20.69
CA GLY A 145 11.42 -9.81 20.82
C GLY A 145 11.19 -8.57 19.96
N PHE A 146 10.08 -8.50 19.22
CA PHE A 146 9.73 -7.33 18.39
C PHE A 146 8.97 -6.27 19.19
N VAL A 147 8.98 -5.02 18.71
CA VAL A 147 8.17 -3.95 19.31
C VAL A 147 6.70 -4.23 19.03
N ARG A 148 5.92 -4.40 20.10
CA ARG A 148 4.47 -4.61 20.05
C ARG A 148 3.71 -3.29 20.05
N SER A 149 4.16 -2.29 20.80
CA SER A 149 3.53 -0.97 20.78
C SER A 149 4.48 0.16 21.16
N ILE A 150 4.18 1.36 20.64
CA ILE A 150 4.84 2.61 21.03
C ILE A 150 3.74 3.56 21.48
N ASP A 151 3.84 4.08 22.71
CA ASP A 151 2.87 5.00 23.31
C ASP A 151 1.42 4.47 23.28
N GLY A 152 1.26 3.15 23.46
CA GLY A 152 -0.05 2.50 23.43
C GLY A 152 -0.59 2.21 22.02
N CYS A 153 0.12 2.59 20.96
CA CYS A 153 -0.23 2.24 19.58
C CYS A 153 0.34 0.86 19.21
N SER A 154 -0.52 -0.15 19.05
CA SER A 154 -0.15 -1.56 18.88
C SER A 154 0.03 -2.05 17.44
N ASP A 155 -0.39 -1.28 16.45
CA ASP A 155 -0.47 -1.74 15.06
C ASP A 155 0.72 -1.21 14.26
N LEU A 156 1.92 -1.66 14.63
CA LEU A 156 3.19 -1.17 14.08
C LEU A 156 3.59 -1.92 12.78
N THR A 157 2.64 -2.25 11.90
CA THR A 157 2.98 -2.83 10.59
C THR A 157 3.80 -1.85 9.77
N GLY A 158 4.99 -2.25 9.34
CA GLY A 158 5.88 -1.44 8.49
C GLY A 158 6.92 -0.60 9.25
N ILE A 159 7.12 -0.85 10.55
CA ILE A 159 8.30 -0.38 11.28
C ILE A 159 9.26 -1.57 11.41
N ASP A 160 10.04 -1.77 10.34
CA ASP A 160 11.19 -2.69 10.32
C ASP A 160 12.49 -1.91 10.59
#